data_AF-A0A7V2APE0-F1
#
_entry.id   AF-A0A7V2APE0-F1
#
_cell.length_a   1.000
_cell.length_b   1.000
_cell.length_c   1.000
_cell.angle_alpha   90.00
_cell.angle_beta   90.00
_cell.angle_gamma   90.00
#
_symmetry.space_group_name_H-M   'P 1'
#
loop_
_entity.id
_entity.type
_entity.pdbx_description
1 polymer ?
#
loop_
_entity_poly.entity_id
_entity_poly.type
_entity_poly.pdbx_seq_one_letter_code
_entity_poly.pdbx_strand_id
1 'polypeptide(L)' 'LGVMDSTATSLCMDNKIPLIVFGLEHPENIKKAVLGEIIGTSIS' A
#
# COMPACT_ATOMS: atom_id res chain seq x y z
N LEU A 1 -1.54 -6.81 -13.81
CA LEU A 1 -1.48 -7.24 -12.41
C LEU A 1 0.00 -7.25 -12.02
N GLY A 2 0.48 -6.14 -11.49
CA GLY A 2 1.92 -5.90 -11.30
C GLY A 2 2.07 -4.55 -10.63
N VAL A 3 1.72 -4.50 -9.34
CA VAL A 3 1.76 -3.26 -8.55
C VAL A 3 3.17 -3.05 -7.97
N MET A 4 3.95 -4.12 -7.84
CA MET A 4 5.32 -4.11 -7.35
C MET A 4 6.13 -5.26 -7.96
N ASP A 5 7.45 -5.09 -8.01
CA ASP A 5 8.39 -6.17 -8.35
C ASP A 5 8.33 -7.26 -7.26
N SER A 6 8.46 -8.53 -7.66
CA SER A 6 8.40 -9.67 -6.73
C SER A 6 9.46 -9.56 -5.64
N THR A 7 10.62 -8.95 -5.91
CA THR A 7 11.69 -8.74 -4.94
C THR A 7 11.30 -7.73 -3.85
N ALA A 8 10.69 -6.62 -4.26
CA ALA A 8 10.23 -5.58 -3.34
C ALA A 8 9.09 -6.09 -2.46
N THR A 9 8.21 -6.93 -3.01
CA THR A 9 7.08 -7.51 -2.27
C THR A 9 7.55 -8.46 -1.19
N SER A 10 8.47 -9.37 -1.54
CA SER A 10 9.08 -10.30 -0.57
C SER A 10 9.83 -9.55 0.53
N LEU A 11 10.60 -8.51 0.20
CA LEU A 11 11.31 -7.71 1.21
C LEU A 11 10.36 -7.06 2.21
N CYS A 12 9.23 -6.52 1.74
CA CYS A 12 8.24 -5.90 2.62
C CYS A 12 7.46 -6.94 3.45
N MET A 13 7.13 -8.10 2.87
CA MET A 13 6.51 -9.21 3.61
C MET A 13 7.44 -9.75 4.71
N ASP A 14 8.72 -9.99 4.38
CA ASP A 14 9.71 -10.52 5.33
C ASP A 14 9.96 -9.55 6.49
N ASN A 15 9.96 -8.25 6.22
CA ASN A 15 10.13 -7.21 7.23
C ASN A 15 8.81 -6.77 7.89
N LYS A 16 7.68 -7.40 7.54
CA LYS A 16 6.34 -7.03 8.03
C LYS A 16 6.05 -5.53 7.89
N ILE A 17 6.53 -4.93 6.80
CA ILE A 17 6.30 -3.53 6.51
C ILE A 17 4.89 -3.43 5.88
N PRO A 18 3.94 -2.77 6.55
CA PRO A 18 2.59 -2.63 6.00
C PRO A 18 2.63 -1.80 4.73
N LEU A 19 2.13 -2.38 3.64
CA LEU A 19 2.03 -1.72 2.34
C LEU A 19 0.58 -1.36 2.06
N ILE A 20 0.31 -0.07 1.88
CA ILE A 20 -1.01 0.44 1.53
C ILE A 20 -0.96 0.88 0.06
N VAL A 21 -1.67 0.16 -0.79
CA VAL A 21 -1.81 0.50 -2.22
C VAL A 21 -3.12 1.25 -2.40
N PHE A 22 -3.04 2.51 -2.80
CA PHE A 22 -4.21 3.35 -3.08
C PHE A 22 -4.05 4.12 -4.39
N GLY A 23 -5.17 4.44 -5.04
CA GLY A 23 -5.18 5.27 -6.25
C GLY A 23 -5.01 6.76 -5.92
N LEU A 24 -4.30 7.50 -6.79
CA LEU A 24 -4.10 8.95 -6.65
C LEU A 24 -5.22 9.79 -7.30
N GLU A 25 -6.30 9.15 -7.75
CA GLU A 25 -7.42 9.80 -8.44
C GLU A 25 -8.11 10.86 -7.57
N HIS A 26 -8.10 10.68 -6.26
CA HIS A 26 -8.63 11.64 -5.30
C HIS A 26 -7.52 12.10 -4.33
N PRO A 27 -7.30 13.43 -4.18
CA PRO A 27 -6.27 13.95 -3.27
C PRO A 27 -6.53 13.60 -1.81
N GLU A 28 -7.78 13.30 -1.46
CA GLU A 28 -8.17 12.87 -0.12
C GLU A 28 -7.63 11.48 0.23
N ASN A 29 -7.25 10.66 -0.76
CA ASN A 29 -6.71 9.33 -0.53
C ASN A 29 -5.38 9.39 0.22
N ILE A 30 -4.50 10.36 -0.07
CA ILE A 30 -3.24 10.50 0.69
C ILE A 30 -3.53 10.78 2.17
N LYS A 31 -4.48 11.68 2.45
CA LYS A 31 -4.87 12.01 3.83
C LYS A 31 -5.44 10.79 4.55
N LYS A 32 -6.32 10.04 3.89
CA LYS A 32 -6.93 8.81 4.42
C LYS A 32 -5.88 7.71 4.67
N ALA A 33 -4.89 7.54 3.79
CA ALA A 33 -3.78 6.60 4.00
C ALA A 33 -2.97 6.95 5.24
N VAL A 34 -2.60 8.22 5.42
CA VAL A 34 -1.84 8.67 6.59
C VAL A 34 -2.65 8.54 7.88
N LEU A 35 -3.97 8.71 7.81
CA LEU A 35 -4.88 8.49 8.94
C LEU A 35 -5.11 7.00 9.26
N GLY A 36 -4.57 6.07 8.45
CA GLY A 36 -4.77 4.63 8.63
C GLY A 36 -6.17 4.15 8.25
N GLU A 37 -6.92 4.93 7.46
CA GLU A 37 -8.18 4.45 6.90
C GLU A 37 -7.91 3.36 5.86
N ILE A 38 -8.81 2.38 5.80
CA ILE A 38 -8.73 1.27 4.83
C ILE A 38 -9.10 1.83 3.46
N ILE A 39 -8.10 2.32 2.74
CA ILE A 39 -8.21 2.74 1.35
C ILE A 39 -7.38 1.82 0.45
N GLY A 40 -8.02 1.30 -0.59
CA GLY A 40 -7.38 0.36 -1.52
C GLY A 40 -7.07 -1.00 -0.89
N THR A 41 -5.87 -1.53 -1.12
CA THR A 41 -5.49 -2.89 -0.70
C THR A 41 -4.32 -2.83 0.29
N SER A 42 -4.52 -3.42 1.46
CA SER A 42 -3.46 -3.67 2.43
C SER A 42 -2.78 -5.00 2.11
N ILE A 43 -1.47 -4.98 1.91
CA ILE A 43 -0.65 -6.19 1.82
C ILE A 43 0.05 -6.37 3.16
N SER A 44 -0.15 -7.54 3.77
CA SER A 44 0.41 -7.96 5.06
C SER A 44 1.03 -9.33 4.96
#